data_AF-A0A519XTN2-F1
#
_entry.id   AF-A0A519XTN2-F1
#
_cell.length_a   1.000
_cell.length_b   1.000
_cell.length_c   1.000
_cell.angle_alpha   90.00
_cell.angle_beta   90.00
_cell.angle_gamma   90.00
#
_symmetry.space_group_name_H-M   'P 1'
#
loop_
_entity.id
_entity.type
_entity.pdbx_description
1 polymer ?
#
loop_
_entity_poly.entity_id
_entity_poly.type
_entity_poly.pdbx_seq_one_letter_code
_entity_poly.pdbx_strand_id
1 'polypeptide(L)'
;MPNDLRLEAAIAERVVGTTEQIEELGHQVPLSCPDCGGSLWELKQGHVLRYRCHTGHAYTAEALAERSQRGLEESLWVALRMMEERKNLLSSLAAHGDGRWGTQHAIRVEEIKRHINRLREFLLASSEDAPAPAS
;
A
#
# COMPACT_ATOMS: atom_id res chain seq x y z
N MET A 1 36.39 16.53 -5.67
CA MET A 1 35.52 15.53 -5.01
C MET A 1 35.80 14.17 -5.62
N PRO A 2 35.87 13.09 -4.82
CA PRO A 2 36.01 11.71 -5.29
C PRO A 2 34.88 11.32 -6.26
N ASN A 3 35.15 10.47 -7.25
CA ASN A 3 34.19 10.11 -8.30
C ASN A 3 32.99 9.32 -7.78
N ASP A 4 33.23 8.50 -6.77
CA ASP A 4 32.29 7.75 -5.95
C ASP A 4 31.29 8.69 -5.23
N LEU A 5 31.77 9.76 -4.58
CA LEU A 5 30.89 10.77 -3.98
C LEU A 5 30.12 11.60 -5.02
N ARG A 6 30.69 11.83 -6.20
CA ARG A 6 29.97 12.49 -7.30
C ARG A 6 28.85 11.61 -7.85
N LEU A 7 29.07 10.30 -7.90
CA LEU A 7 28.07 9.33 -8.34
C LEU A 7 26.95 9.23 -7.31
N GLU A 8 27.27 9.15 -6.00
CA GLU A 8 26.26 9.17 -4.95
C GLU A 8 25.48 10.49 -4.90
N ALA A 9 26.15 11.64 -5.09
CA ALA A 9 25.48 12.94 -5.15
C ALA A 9 24.54 13.05 -6.36
N ALA A 10 24.95 12.56 -7.54
CA ALA A 10 24.11 12.51 -8.73
C ALA A 10 22.90 11.58 -8.58
N ILE A 11 23.04 10.47 -7.83
CA ILE A 11 21.95 9.56 -7.49
C ILE A 11 20.97 10.22 -6.49
N ALA A 12 21.49 11.01 -5.54
CA ALA A 12 20.72 11.71 -4.52
C ALA A 12 19.96 12.95 -5.05
N GLU A 13 20.48 13.64 -6.07
CA GLU A 13 19.95 14.92 -6.57
C GLU A 13 18.73 14.85 -7.52
N ARG A 14 17.89 13.80 -7.47
CA ARG A 14 16.70 13.66 -8.34
C ARG A 14 17.02 13.64 -9.84
N VAL A 15 17.76 12.64 -10.31
CA VAL A 15 17.56 12.22 -11.70
C VAL A 15 16.26 11.39 -11.72
N VAL A 16 15.13 12.06 -12.03
CA VAL A 16 13.98 11.38 -12.66
C VAL A 16 14.54 10.87 -13.98
N GLY A 17 15.16 9.70 -13.95
CA GLY A 17 15.72 9.09 -15.13
C GLY A 17 14.55 8.73 -16.04
N THR A 18 14.71 8.92 -17.33
CA THR A 18 13.76 8.31 -18.28
C THR A 18 13.79 6.79 -18.08
N THR A 19 12.74 6.08 -18.47
CA THR A 19 12.65 4.63 -18.32
C THR A 19 13.91 3.93 -18.86
N GLU A 20 14.44 4.42 -19.98
CA GLU A 20 15.65 3.92 -20.64
C GLU A 20 16.91 4.08 -19.76
N GLN A 21 17.04 5.20 -19.02
CA GLN A 21 18.19 5.45 -18.14
C GLN A 21 18.16 4.58 -16.87
N ILE A 22 16.97 4.15 -16.44
CA ILE A 22 16.80 3.26 -15.29
C ILE A 22 17.04 1.80 -15.69
N GLU A 23 16.70 1.40 -16.92
CA GLU A 23 17.03 0.09 -17.48
C GLU A 23 18.54 -0.17 -17.57
N GLU A 24 19.35 0.87 -17.80
CA GLU A 24 20.81 0.74 -17.76
C GLU A 24 21.36 0.50 -16.34
N LEU A 25 20.61 0.88 -15.30
CA LEU A 25 21.01 0.76 -13.89
C LEU A 25 20.54 -0.55 -13.24
N GLY A 26 19.51 -1.19 -13.80
CA GLY A 26 18.86 -2.35 -13.21
C GLY A 26 17.75 -2.92 -14.09
N HIS A 27 17.12 -4.01 -13.65
CA HIS A 27 16.01 -4.62 -14.39
C HIS A 27 14.68 -4.37 -13.69
N GLN A 28 13.62 -4.18 -14.47
CA GLN A 28 12.28 -4.01 -13.92
C GLN A 28 11.82 -5.28 -13.22
N VAL A 29 11.18 -5.13 -12.06
CA VAL A 29 10.61 -6.24 -11.29
C VAL A 29 9.08 -6.13 -11.23
N PRO A 30 8.34 -7.24 -11.07
CA PRO A 30 6.88 -7.24 -10.97
C PRO A 30 6.39 -6.80 -9.58
N LEU A 31 6.92 -5.67 -9.10
CA LEU A 31 6.57 -5.04 -7.82
C LEU A 31 6.21 -3.57 -8.06
N SER A 32 5.26 -3.07 -7.28
CA SER A 32 4.82 -1.67 -7.33
C SER A 32 5.39 -0.89 -6.15
N CYS A 33 5.76 0.36 -6.40
CA CYS A 33 6.17 1.30 -5.37
C CYS A 33 5.02 1.54 -4.40
N PRO A 34 5.22 1.32 -3.08
CA PRO A 34 4.14 1.45 -2.11
C PRO A 34 3.65 2.89 -1.92
N ASP A 35 4.46 3.89 -2.31
CA ASP A 35 4.11 5.31 -2.13
C ASP A 35 3.44 5.94 -3.36
N CYS A 36 3.64 5.41 -4.57
CA CYS A 36 3.06 5.99 -5.79
C CYS A 36 2.41 4.98 -6.75
N GLY A 37 2.51 3.68 -6.49
CA GLY A 37 1.97 2.61 -7.34
C GLY A 37 2.75 2.37 -8.64
N GLY A 38 3.82 3.14 -8.92
CA GLY A 38 4.64 2.99 -10.11
C GLY A 38 5.51 1.74 -10.10
N SER A 39 5.95 1.28 -11.26
CA SER A 39 6.89 0.15 -11.40
C SER A 39 8.17 0.35 -10.60
N LEU A 40 8.77 -0.75 -10.15
CA LEU A 40 10.08 -0.79 -9.50
C LEU A 40 11.13 -1.47 -10.38
N TRP A 41 12.38 -1.03 -10.21
CA TRP A 41 13.57 -1.63 -10.79
C TRP A 41 14.50 -2.10 -9.67
N GLU A 42 15.04 -3.29 -9.83
CA GLU A 42 16.09 -3.84 -8.96
C GLU A 42 17.47 -3.41 -9.47
N LEU A 43 18.20 -2.73 -8.60
CA LEU A 43 19.55 -2.24 -8.83
C LEU A 43 20.56 -3.25 -8.28
N LYS A 44 21.40 -3.83 -9.14
CA LYS A 44 22.50 -4.71 -8.73
C LYS A 44 23.78 -3.88 -8.48
N GLN A 45 23.87 -3.24 -7.33
CA GLN A 45 25.09 -2.56 -6.87
C GLN A 45 25.71 -3.29 -5.67
N GLY A 46 26.72 -4.11 -5.93
CA GLY A 46 27.45 -4.85 -4.89
C GLY A 46 26.60 -5.94 -4.22
N HIS A 47 26.65 -6.00 -2.89
CA HIS A 47 25.98 -7.03 -2.08
C HIS A 47 24.62 -6.59 -1.52
N VAL A 48 24.18 -5.36 -1.76
CA VAL A 48 22.94 -4.82 -1.19
C VAL A 48 21.85 -4.74 -2.25
N LEU A 49 20.73 -5.40 -1.99
CA LEU A 49 19.56 -5.36 -2.87
C LEU A 49 18.84 -4.02 -2.69
N ARG A 50 18.80 -3.21 -3.76
CA ARG A 50 18.15 -1.90 -3.79
C ARG A 50 17.08 -1.85 -4.86
N TYR A 51 16.01 -1.14 -4.57
CA TYR A 51 14.88 -0.93 -5.48
C TYR A 51 14.68 0.55 -5.73
N ARG A 52 14.32 0.92 -6.96
CA ARG A 52 14.01 2.30 -7.31
C ARG A 52 12.77 2.40 -8.19
N CYS A 53 11.91 3.37 -7.91
CA CYS A 53 10.76 3.72 -8.74
C CYS A 53 11.15 4.77 -9.80
N HIS A 54 10.43 4.81 -10.92
CA HIS A 54 10.61 5.83 -11.95
C HIS A 54 10.42 7.27 -11.44
N THR A 55 9.64 7.47 -10.37
CA THR A 55 9.44 8.77 -9.73
C THR A 55 10.58 9.18 -8.78
N GLY A 56 11.53 8.28 -8.51
CA GLY A 56 12.71 8.55 -7.69
C GLY A 56 12.69 7.98 -6.26
N HIS A 57 11.62 7.31 -5.83
CA HIS A 57 11.63 6.58 -4.55
C HIS A 57 12.65 5.44 -4.57
N ALA A 58 13.40 5.26 -3.48
CA ALA A 58 14.41 4.23 -3.37
C ALA A 58 14.29 3.48 -2.03
N TYR A 59 14.52 2.18 -2.05
CA TYR A 59 14.36 1.29 -0.91
C TYR A 59 15.47 0.24 -0.86
N THR A 60 15.85 -0.19 0.35
CA THR A 60 16.45 -1.53 0.54
C THR A 60 15.35 -2.58 0.47
N ALA A 61 15.72 -3.87 0.34
CA ALA A 61 14.73 -4.96 0.36
C ALA A 61 13.88 -4.98 1.64
N GLU A 62 14.52 -4.80 2.81
CA GLU A 62 13.84 -4.76 4.11
C GLU A 62 12.88 -3.57 4.21
N ALA A 63 13.34 -2.36 3.85
CA ALA A 63 12.50 -1.17 3.87
C ALA A 63 11.32 -1.27 2.91
N LEU A 64 11.51 -1.90 1.73
CA LEU A 64 10.42 -2.12 0.78
C LEU A 64 9.38 -3.09 1.36
N ALA A 65 9.81 -4.18 1.99
CA ALA A 65 8.91 -5.14 2.63
C ALA A 65 8.09 -4.49 3.75
N GLU A 66 8.76 -3.77 4.65
CA GLU A 66 8.12 -3.06 5.76
C GLU A 66 7.14 -1.99 5.26
N ARG A 67 7.52 -1.18 4.25
CA ARG A 67 6.62 -0.18 3.68
C ARG A 67 5.43 -0.84 3.01
N SER A 68 5.65 -1.93 2.26
CA SER A 68 4.55 -2.68 1.62
C SER A 68 3.56 -3.22 2.64
N GLN A 69 4.04 -3.73 3.78
CA GLN A 69 3.20 -4.17 4.88
C GLN A 69 2.39 -3.02 5.49
N ARG A 70 3.05 -1.89 5.81
CA ARG A 70 2.36 -0.70 6.33
C ARG A 70 1.31 -0.17 5.36
N GLY A 71 1.62 -0.11 4.07
CA GLY A 71 0.68 0.35 3.03
C GLY A 71 -0.54 -0.58 2.87
N LEU A 72 -0.34 -1.89 3.01
CA LEU A 72 -1.44 -2.86 3.04
C LEU A 72 -2.34 -2.62 4.25
N GLU A 73 -1.76 -2.48 5.44
CA GLU A 73 -2.52 -2.24 6.68
C GLU A 73 -3.33 -0.93 6.60
N GLU A 74 -2.69 0.17 6.19
CA GLU A 74 -3.34 1.47 5.96
C GLU A 74 -4.53 1.32 4.99
N SER A 75 -4.35 0.59 3.89
CA SER A 75 -5.39 0.36 2.88
C SER A 75 -6.57 -0.43 3.45
N LEU A 76 -6.32 -1.43 4.30
CA LEU A 76 -7.37 -2.22 4.94
C LEU A 76 -8.14 -1.39 5.98
N TRP A 77 -7.48 -0.52 6.74
CA TRP A 77 -8.16 0.43 7.63
C TRP A 77 -9.06 1.40 6.87
N VAL A 78 -8.60 1.90 5.71
CA VAL A 78 -9.43 2.72 4.81
C VAL A 78 -10.64 1.93 4.31
N ALA A 79 -10.44 0.68 3.86
CA ALA A 79 -11.53 -0.19 3.41
C ALA A 79 -12.56 -0.44 4.52
N LEU A 80 -12.11 -0.68 5.76
CA LEU A 80 -12.98 -0.85 6.92
C LEU A 80 -13.85 0.39 7.14
N ARG A 81 -13.24 1.57 7.19
CA ARG A 81 -13.96 2.85 7.32
C ARG A 81 -15.00 3.00 6.22
N MET A 82 -14.63 2.77 4.96
CA MET A 82 -15.55 2.88 3.81
C MET A 82 -16.73 1.90 3.91
N MET A 83 -16.50 0.67 4.40
CA MET A 83 -17.58 -0.29 4.63
C MET A 83 -18.51 0.15 5.75
N GLU A 84 -17.99 0.71 6.84
CA GLU A 84 -18.82 1.26 7.92
C GLU A 84 -19.67 2.44 7.45
N GLU A 85 -19.11 3.34 6.66
CA GLU A 85 -19.83 4.46 6.03
C GLU A 85 -20.96 3.94 5.13
N ARG A 86 -20.66 2.93 4.29
CA ARG A 86 -21.66 2.28 3.43
C ARG A 86 -22.76 1.60 4.25
N LYS A 87 -22.43 0.94 5.37
CA LYS A 87 -23.42 0.36 6.29
C LYS A 87 -24.35 1.43 6.85
N ASN A 88 -23.81 2.57 7.26
CA ASN A 88 -24.58 3.68 7.81
C ASN A 88 -25.53 4.25 6.75
N LEU A 89 -25.05 4.45 5.52
CA LEU A 89 -25.88 4.87 4.39
C LEU A 89 -27.03 3.88 4.12
N LEU A 90 -26.72 2.59 4.02
CA LEU A 90 -27.73 1.55 3.77
C LEU A 90 -28.75 1.46 4.91
N SER A 91 -28.32 1.68 6.15
CA SER A 91 -29.23 1.70 7.32
C SER A 91 -30.18 2.89 7.25
N SER A 92 -29.69 4.07 6.84
CA SER A 92 -30.53 5.25 6.61
C SER A 92 -31.55 5.00 5.50
N LEU A 93 -31.12 4.42 4.36
CA LEU A 93 -32.02 4.08 3.25
C LEU A 93 -33.06 3.02 3.64
N ALA A 94 -32.70 2.05 4.49
CA ALA A 94 -33.63 1.06 5.00
C ALA A 94 -34.70 1.68 5.92
N ALA A 95 -34.32 2.67 6.74
CA ALA A 95 -35.23 3.33 7.67
C ALA A 95 -36.23 4.28 7.00
N HIS A 96 -35.86 4.88 5.86
CA HIS A 96 -36.70 5.83 5.12
C HIS A 96 -37.35 5.23 3.86
N GLY A 97 -37.05 3.97 3.55
CA GLY A 97 -37.52 3.30 2.35
C GLY A 97 -38.81 2.52 2.57
N ASP A 98 -39.80 2.70 1.70
CA ASP A 98 -41.08 1.99 1.81
C ASP A 98 -41.04 0.55 1.27
N GLY A 99 -41.82 -0.32 1.91
CA GLY A 99 -42.13 -1.67 1.43
C GLY A 99 -40.90 -2.51 1.07
N ARG A 100 -40.85 -2.95 -0.19
CA ARG A 100 -39.81 -3.87 -0.69
C ARG A 100 -38.40 -3.25 -0.70
N TRP A 101 -38.30 -1.93 -0.86
CA TRP A 101 -37.03 -1.22 -0.96
C TRP A 101 -36.32 -1.15 0.40
N GLY A 102 -37.04 -0.79 1.47
CA GLY A 102 -36.53 -0.80 2.84
C GLY A 102 -36.01 -2.18 3.25
N THR A 103 -36.80 -3.23 2.97
CA THR A 103 -36.41 -4.63 3.24
C THR A 103 -35.15 -5.05 2.48
N GLN A 104 -35.00 -4.66 1.20
CA GLN A 104 -33.80 -5.00 0.43
C GLN A 104 -32.55 -4.33 1.00
N HIS A 105 -32.64 -3.08 1.44
CA HIS A 105 -31.53 -2.40 2.10
C HIS A 105 -31.19 -3.02 3.46
N ALA A 106 -32.19 -3.42 4.25
CA ALA A 106 -31.97 -4.12 5.52
C ALA A 106 -31.18 -5.44 5.33
N ILE A 107 -31.49 -6.23 4.29
CA ILE A 107 -30.73 -7.44 3.97
C ILE A 107 -29.25 -7.10 3.65
N ARG A 108 -29.02 -6.05 2.86
CA ARG A 108 -27.65 -5.60 2.52
C ARG A 108 -26.89 -5.06 3.74
N VAL A 109 -27.58 -4.47 4.72
CA VAL A 109 -26.98 -4.04 6.00
C VAL A 109 -26.44 -5.25 6.77
N GLU A 110 -27.19 -6.34 6.85
CA GLU A 110 -26.71 -7.55 7.54
C GLU A 110 -25.55 -8.22 6.81
N GLU A 111 -25.55 -8.19 5.47
CA GLU A 111 -24.42 -8.68 4.68
C GLU A 111 -23.14 -7.87 4.95
N ILE A 112 -23.21 -6.55 4.88
CA ILE A 112 -22.02 -5.70 5.07
C ILE A 112 -21.51 -5.76 6.52
N LYS A 113 -22.39 -5.92 7.52
CA LYS A 113 -21.98 -6.16 8.91
C LYS A 113 -21.11 -7.41 9.04
N ARG A 114 -21.47 -8.51 8.36
CA ARG A 114 -20.65 -9.73 8.35
C ARG A 114 -19.28 -9.49 7.73
N HIS A 115 -19.21 -8.73 6.63
CA HIS A 115 -17.93 -8.39 5.99
C HIS A 115 -17.05 -7.49 6.87
N ILE A 116 -17.65 -6.49 7.53
CA ILE A 116 -16.98 -5.61 8.50
C ILE A 116 -16.37 -6.43 9.63
N ASN A 117 -17.12 -7.36 10.22
CA ASN A 117 -16.62 -8.17 11.33
C ASN A 117 -15.44 -9.05 10.92
N ARG A 118 -15.52 -9.70 9.75
CA ARG A 118 -14.41 -10.50 9.21
C ARG A 118 -13.16 -9.66 8.96
N LEU A 119 -13.31 -8.44 8.43
CA LEU A 119 -12.16 -7.56 8.21
C LEU A 119 -11.55 -7.08 9.53
N ARG A 120 -12.37 -6.79 10.55
CA ARG A 120 -11.88 -6.42 11.89
C ARG A 120 -11.10 -7.56 12.53
N GLU A 121 -11.63 -8.78 12.48
CA GLU A 121 -10.94 -9.98 12.99
C GLU A 121 -9.59 -10.17 12.31
N PHE A 122 -9.53 -10.02 10.98
CA PHE A 122 -8.29 -10.09 10.23
C PHE A 122 -7.28 -9.02 10.64
N LEU A 123 -7.70 -7.76 10.76
CA LEU A 123 -6.85 -6.65 11.15
C LEU A 123 -6.29 -6.82 12.58
N LEU A 124 -7.11 -7.29 13.52
CA LEU A 124 -6.68 -7.54 14.90
C LEU A 124 -5.62 -8.64 14.96
N ALA A 125 -5.85 -9.77 14.28
CA ALA A 125 -4.86 -10.85 14.22
C ALA A 125 -3.52 -10.38 13.61
N SER A 126 -3.57 -9.57 12.55
CA SER A 126 -2.34 -9.05 11.92
C SER A 126 -1.56 -8.05 12.78
N SER A 127 -2.21 -7.38 13.74
CA SER A 127 -1.57 -6.42 14.64
C SER A 127 -0.83 -7.10 15.80
N GLU A 128 -1.23 -8.31 16.18
CA GLU A 128 -0.57 -9.10 17.22
C GLU A 128 0.76 -9.72 16.74
N ASP A 129 0.91 -9.90 15.42
CA ASP A 129 2.11 -10.44 14.76
C ASP A 129 3.17 -9.37 14.41
N ALA A 130 2.95 -8.10 14.77
CA ALA A 130 3.89 -7.02 14.46
C ALA A 130 5.18 -7.16 15.30
N PRO A 131 6.38 -7.20 14.68
CA PRO A 131 7.63 -7.25 15.42
C PRO A 131 7.79 -5.99 16.28
N ALA A 132 8.20 -6.18 17.54
CA ALA A 132 8.43 -5.07 18.47
C ALA A 132 9.41 -4.04 17.88
N PRO A 133 9.18 -2.72 18.10
CA PRO A 133 10.06 -1.71 17.56
C PRO A 133 11.48 -1.90 18.11
N ALA A 134 12.46 -1.95 17.21
CA ALA A 134 13.87 -1.97 17.58
C ALA A 134 14.19 -0.70 18.38
N SER A 135 14.68 -0.90 19.61
CA SER A 135 15.08 0.16 20.56
C SER A 135 16.40 0.80 20.18
#